data_AF-F3KKI0-F1
#
_entry.id   AF-F3KKI0-F1
#
_cell.length_a   1.000
_cell.length_b   1.000
_cell.length_c   1.000
_cell.angle_alpha   90.00
_cell.angle_beta   90.00
_cell.angle_gamma   90.00
#
_symmetry.space_group_name_H-M   'P 1'
#
loop_
_entity.id
_entity.type
_entity.pdbx_description
1 polymer ?
#
loop_
_entity_poly.entity_id
_entity_poly.type
_entity_poly.pdbx_seq_one_letter_code
_entity_poly.pdbx_strand_id
1 'polypeptide(L)'
;MATPSQMFYESLKTETTKKAYKLWLEQFFEYVHEDYNSIIKLEPEKIKQIIKDYVIHKKELTRRTGIPSPNSYHAIMTPIQSFLEMNEIEFSWKTIKNLYPSKIPTSNQLPYTDDDIRELLGATTSLRNKAFIYFLASTGVRVGATPKIKIEDIKEIEDGAVVTIYRDTTEEYRTCLTPEAYTALKRFLEQRIEREPDSVLFTRKNNLTPLTSTSAQDIVRNVRRQAKLSIDNGRKSRRGKSQNHTFRKRFEITLASCDLQQRFIDYMQGHFSGNSKAYFNGVSDEHLYAQFKRAIPALTLDKSAKIEAEKNEEIRVINETNKSELKEKLEAQDEMIQNIMLEMASAKYMAYEMKYSECFGGADPDLKKLSKLMSNEAIRDWNRIIPLVQREKDWTIPIGSKSQVMLRDSKEKKEIKDLIKEFERQGNTSGVIEQLEKMLDEF
;
A
#
# COMPACT_ATOMS: atom_id res chain seq x y z
N MET A 1 42.90 48.74 1.19
CA MET A 1 41.81 48.30 2.07
C MET A 1 40.85 47.45 1.25
N ALA A 2 40.22 46.43 1.84
CA ALA A 2 39.20 45.64 1.14
C ALA A 2 38.01 46.54 0.78
N THR A 3 37.38 46.31 -0.38
CA THR A 3 36.19 47.07 -0.77
C THR A 3 34.97 46.62 0.05
N PRO A 4 33.96 47.47 0.22
CA PRO A 4 32.67 47.11 0.83
C PRO A 4 32.04 45.85 0.21
N SER A 5 32.14 45.71 -1.11
CA SER A 5 31.66 44.53 -1.83
C SER A 5 32.47 43.27 -1.52
N GLN A 6 33.81 43.38 -1.43
CA GLN A 6 34.67 42.26 -1.06
C GLN A 6 34.35 41.77 0.35
N MET A 7 34.29 42.68 1.34
CA MET A 7 33.96 42.32 2.72
C MET A 7 32.61 41.63 2.85
N PHE A 8 31.61 42.13 2.12
CA PHE A 8 30.29 41.52 2.07
C PHE A 8 30.28 40.11 1.46
N TYR A 9 30.93 39.89 0.32
CA TYR A 9 30.91 38.57 -0.30
C TYR A 9 31.73 37.54 0.49
N GLU A 10 32.78 37.96 1.20
CA GLU A 10 33.55 37.09 2.10
C GLU A 10 32.78 36.69 3.36
N SER A 11 31.81 37.50 3.82
CA SER A 11 30.98 37.15 4.98
C SER A 11 29.97 36.02 4.68
N LEU A 12 29.71 35.74 3.40
CA LEU A 12 28.77 34.72 2.95
C LEU A 12 29.44 33.33 2.88
N LYS A 13 28.90 32.40 3.67
CA LYS A 13 29.49 31.06 3.86
C LYS A 13 29.40 30.12 2.65
N THR A 14 28.41 30.29 1.77
CA THR A 14 28.19 29.35 0.64
C THR A 14 28.17 30.05 -0.70
N GLU A 15 28.78 29.42 -1.71
CA GLU A 15 28.79 29.93 -3.09
C GLU A 15 27.39 30.07 -3.69
N THR A 16 26.45 29.21 -3.30
CA THR A 16 25.04 29.32 -3.73
C THR A 16 24.41 30.60 -3.18
N THR A 17 24.62 30.90 -1.91
CA THR A 17 24.15 32.16 -1.29
C THR A 17 24.83 33.36 -1.94
N LYS A 18 26.15 33.32 -2.18
CA LYS A 18 26.89 34.40 -2.86
C LYS A 18 26.30 34.71 -4.23
N LYS A 19 26.05 33.70 -5.06
CA LYS A 19 25.43 33.87 -6.39
C LYS A 19 24.03 34.49 -6.31
N ALA A 20 23.19 34.01 -5.40
CA ALA A 20 21.84 34.54 -5.22
C ALA A 20 21.87 36.00 -4.72
N TYR A 21 22.74 36.30 -3.76
CA TYR A 21 22.88 37.64 -3.18
C TYR A 21 23.43 38.63 -4.21
N LYS A 22 24.45 38.21 -4.97
CA LYS A 22 25.00 38.98 -6.07
C LYS A 22 23.94 39.38 -7.09
N LEU A 23 23.14 38.42 -7.56
CA LEU A 23 22.06 38.68 -8.52
C LEU A 23 21.09 39.78 -8.03
N TRP A 24 20.66 39.71 -6.78
CA TRP A 24 19.68 40.67 -6.24
C TRP A 24 20.30 42.03 -5.93
N LEU A 25 21.56 42.05 -5.47
CA LEU A 25 22.28 43.30 -5.27
C LEU A 25 22.56 44.01 -6.59
N GLU A 26 23.02 43.30 -7.62
CA GLU A 26 23.26 43.88 -8.94
C GLU A 26 21.97 44.51 -9.51
N GLN A 27 20.82 43.84 -9.40
CA GLN A 27 19.53 44.43 -9.78
C GLN A 27 19.10 45.64 -8.96
N PHE A 28 19.59 45.78 -7.73
CA PHE A 28 19.32 46.95 -6.90
C PHE A 28 20.23 48.11 -7.30
N PHE A 29 21.53 47.87 -7.42
CA PHE A 29 22.51 48.86 -7.85
C PHE A 29 22.26 49.36 -9.27
N GLU A 30 21.77 48.51 -10.17
CA GLU A 30 21.31 48.90 -11.51
C GLU A 30 20.12 49.87 -11.45
N TYR A 31 19.17 49.66 -10.53
CA TYR A 31 18.01 50.54 -10.35
C TYR A 31 18.40 51.91 -9.77
N VAL A 32 19.30 51.93 -8.78
CA VAL A 32 19.69 53.19 -8.12
C VAL A 32 20.69 54.00 -8.94
N HIS A 33 21.33 53.39 -9.94
CA HIS A 33 22.42 53.99 -10.73
C HIS A 33 23.59 54.48 -9.86
N GLU A 34 23.89 53.75 -8.79
CA GLU A 34 24.96 54.03 -7.83
C GLU A 34 25.89 52.82 -7.73
N ASP A 35 27.09 53.04 -7.20
CA ASP A 35 28.02 51.97 -6.86
C ASP A 35 28.01 51.64 -5.34
N TYR A 36 28.63 50.51 -4.99
CA TYR A 36 28.72 50.02 -3.62
C TYR A 36 29.36 51.03 -2.64
N ASN A 37 30.34 51.83 -3.07
CA ASN A 37 31.01 52.83 -2.23
C ASN A 37 30.20 54.13 -2.14
N SER A 38 29.47 54.48 -3.19
CA SER A 38 28.68 55.71 -3.24
C SER A 38 27.44 55.62 -2.36
N ILE A 39 26.76 54.46 -2.36
CA ILE A 39 25.55 54.28 -1.54
C ILE A 39 25.82 54.31 -0.04
N ILE A 40 26.96 53.76 0.42
CA ILE A 40 27.29 53.69 1.86
C ILE A 40 27.68 55.05 2.46
N LYS A 41 27.97 56.04 1.61
CA LYS A 41 28.29 57.41 2.02
C LYS A 41 27.04 58.28 2.20
N LEU A 42 25.87 57.77 1.82
CA LEU A 42 24.61 58.52 1.94
C LEU A 42 24.11 58.46 3.39
N GLU A 43 23.37 59.50 3.79
CA GLU A 43 22.67 59.52 5.07
C GLU A 43 21.70 58.32 5.21
N PRO A 44 21.62 57.65 6.37
CA PRO A 44 20.78 56.46 6.57
C PRO A 44 19.32 56.66 6.15
N GLU A 45 18.73 57.84 6.41
CA GLU A 45 17.35 58.12 6.00
C GLU A 45 17.19 58.27 4.48
N LYS A 46 18.21 58.74 3.77
CA LYS A 46 18.21 58.77 2.30
C LYS A 46 18.29 57.34 1.74
N ILE A 47 19.14 56.48 2.30
CA ILE A 47 19.26 55.07 1.91
C ILE A 47 17.92 54.34 2.12
N LYS A 48 17.29 54.56 3.27
CA LYS A 48 15.99 53.98 3.60
C LYS A 48 14.90 54.43 2.62
N GLN A 49 14.90 55.71 2.21
CA GLN A 49 13.97 56.21 1.21
C GLN A 49 14.20 55.54 -0.16
N ILE A 50 15.45 55.44 -0.62
CA ILE A 50 15.82 54.74 -1.85
C ILE A 50 15.31 53.29 -1.85
N ILE A 51 15.44 52.58 -0.72
CA ILE A 51 14.96 51.20 -0.59
C ILE A 51 13.43 51.12 -0.66
N LYS A 52 12.72 52.07 -0.04
CA LYS A 52 11.25 52.13 -0.15
C LYS A 52 10.82 52.32 -1.60
N ASP A 53 11.49 53.23 -2.32
CA ASP A 53 11.21 53.49 -3.73
C ASP A 53 11.48 52.25 -4.60
N TYR A 54 12.56 51.52 -4.31
CA TYR A 54 12.86 50.24 -4.95
C TYR A 54 11.78 49.17 -4.70
N VAL A 55 11.27 49.06 -3.46
CA VAL A 55 10.17 48.15 -3.14
C VAL A 55 8.90 48.54 -3.90
N ILE A 56 8.60 49.82 -4.02
CA ILE A 56 7.46 50.33 -4.81
C ILE A 56 7.64 49.99 -6.29
N HIS A 57 8.84 50.19 -6.84
CA HIS A 57 9.18 49.82 -8.22
C HIS A 57 8.96 48.32 -8.48
N LYS A 58 9.47 47.44 -7.59
CA LYS A 58 9.24 45.98 -7.71
C LYS A 58 7.76 45.62 -7.59
N LYS A 59 6.98 46.32 -6.76
CA LYS A 59 5.52 46.11 -6.64
C LYS A 59 4.81 46.44 -7.92
N GLU A 60 5.20 47.53 -8.57
CA GLU A 60 4.62 47.90 -9.85
C GLU A 60 4.97 46.86 -10.93
N LEU A 61 6.21 46.37 -10.96
CA LEU A 61 6.59 45.26 -11.83
C LEU A 61 5.77 43.99 -11.55
N THR A 62 5.53 43.69 -10.27
CA THR A 62 4.71 42.54 -9.84
C THR A 62 3.27 42.67 -10.31
N ARG A 63 2.68 43.88 -10.22
CA ARG A 63 1.31 44.14 -10.71
C ARG A 63 1.21 43.97 -12.22
N ARG A 64 2.20 44.49 -12.96
CA ARG A 64 2.21 44.47 -14.43
C ARG A 64 2.51 43.09 -15.02
N THR A 65 3.43 42.34 -14.40
CA THR A 65 4.01 41.13 -15.01
C THR A 65 3.76 39.86 -14.20
N GLY A 66 3.33 39.98 -12.94
CA GLY A 66 3.29 38.88 -11.97
C GLY A 66 4.68 38.50 -11.41
N ILE A 67 5.73 39.25 -11.76
CA ILE A 67 7.12 38.98 -11.39
C ILE A 67 7.73 40.23 -10.71
N PRO A 68 8.48 40.08 -9.60
CA PRO A 68 8.69 38.86 -8.82
C PRO A 68 7.42 38.43 -8.07
N SER A 69 7.37 37.16 -7.64
CA SER A 69 6.24 36.68 -6.82
C SER A 69 6.16 37.46 -5.50
N PRO A 70 4.95 37.75 -4.96
CA PRO A 70 4.80 38.35 -3.63
C PRO A 70 5.60 37.64 -2.52
N ASN A 71 5.76 36.31 -2.63
CA ASN A 71 6.51 35.52 -1.64
C ASN A 71 8.03 35.70 -1.72
N SER A 72 8.56 36.32 -2.79
CA SER A 72 9.99 36.50 -3.04
C SER A 72 10.56 37.79 -2.46
N TYR A 73 9.71 38.73 -2.01
CA TYR A 73 10.16 40.06 -1.57
C TYR A 73 11.17 40.01 -0.43
N HIS A 74 10.95 39.14 0.56
CA HIS A 74 11.93 38.93 1.62
C HIS A 74 13.28 38.48 1.05
N ALA A 75 13.30 37.48 0.18
CA ALA A 75 14.54 36.96 -0.41
C ALA A 75 15.26 37.98 -1.31
N ILE A 76 14.52 38.86 -1.98
CA ILE A 76 15.08 39.96 -2.79
C ILE A 76 15.72 41.02 -1.89
N MET A 77 15.10 41.31 -0.73
CA MET A 77 15.54 42.37 0.16
C MET A 77 16.63 41.95 1.15
N THR A 78 16.70 40.67 1.53
CA THR A 78 17.72 40.17 2.48
C THR A 78 19.16 40.49 2.07
N PRO A 79 19.58 40.36 0.79
CA PRO A 79 20.93 40.72 0.36
C PRO A 79 21.25 42.20 0.56
N ILE A 80 20.29 43.08 0.26
CA ILE A 80 20.43 44.54 0.46
C ILE A 80 20.54 44.84 1.96
N GLN A 81 19.68 44.23 2.77
CA GLN A 81 19.74 44.35 4.23
C GLN A 81 21.09 43.89 4.78
N SER A 82 21.55 42.71 4.37
CA SER A 82 22.82 42.13 4.83
C SER A 82 24.03 42.98 4.38
N PHE A 83 23.98 43.56 3.18
CA PHE A 83 25.02 44.45 2.68
C PHE A 83 25.13 45.73 3.53
N LEU A 84 24.01 46.34 3.88
CA LEU A 84 23.98 47.55 4.70
C LEU A 84 24.40 47.27 6.15
N GLU A 85 23.93 46.17 6.74
CA GLU A 85 24.34 45.71 8.07
C GLU A 85 25.86 45.45 8.13
N MET A 86 26.45 44.84 7.09
CA MET A 86 27.90 44.61 7.00
C MET A 86 28.72 45.92 6.91
N ASN A 87 28.10 47.01 6.48
CA ASN A 87 28.72 48.34 6.40
C ASN A 87 28.27 49.26 7.55
N GLU A 88 27.73 48.70 8.63
CA GLU A 88 27.34 49.41 9.86
C GLU A 88 26.24 50.48 9.63
N ILE A 89 25.40 50.31 8.60
CA ILE A 89 24.29 51.22 8.30
C ILE A 89 23.00 50.66 8.90
N GLU A 90 22.51 51.32 9.94
CA GLU A 90 21.34 50.87 10.69
C GLU A 90 20.14 51.82 10.60
N PHE A 91 18.96 51.25 10.38
CA PHE A 91 17.66 51.91 10.49
C PHE A 91 16.53 50.88 10.62
N SER A 92 15.33 51.34 11.00
CA SER A 92 14.17 50.44 11.19
C SER A 92 13.64 49.87 9.87
N TRP A 93 13.99 48.60 9.61
CA TRP A 93 13.47 47.80 8.50
C TRP A 93 11.97 47.49 8.58
N LYS A 94 11.34 47.67 9.74
CA LYS A 94 9.89 47.42 9.93
C LYS A 94 9.06 48.20 8.92
N THR A 95 9.41 49.47 8.71
CA THR A 95 8.69 50.34 7.76
C THR A 95 8.84 49.88 6.31
N ILE A 96 9.98 49.32 5.93
CA ILE A 96 10.23 48.75 4.59
C ILE A 96 9.46 47.43 4.42
N LYS A 97 9.51 46.55 5.44
CA LYS A 97 8.81 45.25 5.42
C LYS A 97 7.30 45.40 5.34
N ASN A 98 6.72 46.44 5.95
CA ASN A 98 5.30 46.76 5.83
C ASN A 98 4.87 47.12 4.41
N LEU A 99 5.80 47.52 3.53
CA LEU A 99 5.48 47.80 2.13
C LEU A 99 5.35 46.53 1.30
N TYR A 100 5.86 45.38 1.77
CA TYR A 100 5.83 44.13 1.01
C TYR A 100 4.39 43.71 0.71
N PRO A 101 4.14 43.12 -0.48
CA PRO A 101 2.82 42.59 -0.79
C PRO A 101 2.47 41.42 0.14
N SER A 102 1.18 41.21 0.36
CA SER A 102 0.68 40.05 1.10
C SER A 102 1.16 38.76 0.45
N LYS A 103 1.64 37.81 1.27
CA LYS A 103 2.03 36.49 0.80
C LYS A 103 0.83 35.80 0.16
N ILE A 104 1.09 35.10 -0.94
CA ILE A 104 0.10 34.30 -1.65
C ILE A 104 0.35 32.81 -1.40
N PRO A 105 -0.67 31.94 -1.43
CA PRO A 105 -0.44 30.51 -1.27
C PRO A 105 0.43 29.95 -2.39
N THR A 106 1.39 29.10 -2.02
CA THR A 106 2.34 28.50 -2.95
C THR A 106 1.66 27.48 -3.86
N SER A 107 2.06 27.43 -5.14
CA SER A 107 1.59 26.44 -6.10
C SER A 107 2.31 25.10 -5.95
N ASN A 108 1.83 24.08 -6.66
CA ASN A 108 2.48 22.77 -6.80
C ASN A 108 2.65 21.99 -5.48
N GLN A 109 1.61 21.98 -4.65
CA GLN A 109 1.71 21.49 -3.28
C GLN A 109 1.31 20.02 -3.08
N LEU A 110 0.73 19.35 -4.08
CA LEU A 110 0.28 17.96 -3.91
C LEU A 110 1.45 16.95 -3.92
N PRO A 111 1.35 15.83 -3.16
CA PRO A 111 2.26 14.70 -3.23
C PRO A 111 2.01 13.83 -4.48
N TYR A 112 2.92 12.89 -4.73
CA TYR A 112 2.72 11.86 -5.75
C TYR A 112 1.80 10.77 -5.16
N THR A 113 0.90 10.25 -5.97
CA THR A 113 0.14 9.04 -5.73
C THR A 113 0.93 7.83 -6.22
N ASP A 114 0.51 6.62 -5.84
CA ASP A 114 1.13 5.40 -6.36
C ASP A 114 1.02 5.31 -7.88
N ASP A 115 -0.10 5.75 -8.46
CA ASP A 115 -0.31 5.78 -9.91
C ASP A 115 0.69 6.72 -10.60
N ASP A 116 0.98 7.90 -10.02
CA ASP A 116 2.00 8.76 -10.60
C ASP A 116 3.37 8.06 -10.62
N ILE A 117 3.73 7.34 -9.54
CA ILE A 117 5.01 6.64 -9.50
C ILE A 117 5.03 5.50 -10.52
N ARG A 118 3.93 4.75 -10.67
CA ARG A 118 3.78 3.72 -11.70
C ARG A 118 3.92 4.31 -13.11
N GLU A 119 3.29 5.45 -13.38
CA GLU A 119 3.43 6.15 -14.66
C GLU A 119 4.87 6.60 -14.92
N LEU A 120 5.56 7.14 -13.91
CA LEU A 120 6.99 7.50 -14.03
C LEU A 120 7.86 6.29 -14.35
N LEU A 121 7.63 5.17 -13.68
CA LEU A 121 8.38 3.93 -13.89
C LEU A 121 8.08 3.28 -15.24
N GLY A 122 6.83 3.33 -15.69
CA GLY A 122 6.40 2.85 -17.01
C GLY A 122 6.92 3.71 -18.16
N ALA A 123 7.18 5.00 -17.92
CA ALA A 123 7.69 5.93 -18.92
C ALA A 123 9.17 5.76 -19.26
N THR A 124 9.93 4.94 -18.52
CA THR A 124 11.36 4.74 -18.76
C THR A 124 11.76 3.27 -18.79
N THR A 125 12.62 2.89 -19.74
CA THR A 125 13.20 1.53 -19.81
C THR A 125 14.57 1.44 -19.14
N SER A 126 15.18 2.58 -18.79
CA SER A 126 16.52 2.63 -18.19
C SER A 126 16.48 2.13 -16.75
N LEU A 127 17.23 1.06 -16.45
CA LEU A 127 17.38 0.52 -15.09
C LEU A 127 17.86 1.59 -14.11
N ARG A 128 18.82 2.42 -14.52
CA ARG A 128 19.27 3.58 -13.74
C ARG A 128 18.14 4.53 -13.38
N ASN A 129 17.34 4.95 -14.36
CA ASN A 129 16.26 5.89 -14.09
C ASN A 129 15.17 5.25 -13.21
N LYS A 130 14.84 3.97 -13.43
CA LYS A 130 13.91 3.23 -12.57
C LYS A 130 14.41 3.18 -11.13
N ALA A 131 15.67 2.75 -10.93
CA ALA A 131 16.30 2.72 -9.62
C ALA A 131 16.31 4.10 -8.96
N PHE A 132 16.58 5.17 -9.72
CA PHE A 132 16.56 6.54 -9.21
C PHE A 132 15.17 6.98 -8.74
N ILE A 133 14.12 6.66 -9.50
CA ILE A 133 12.72 6.98 -9.13
C ILE A 133 12.29 6.19 -7.89
N TYR A 134 12.57 4.88 -7.84
CA TYR A 134 12.33 4.06 -6.66
C TYR A 134 13.08 4.59 -5.43
N PHE A 135 14.34 4.96 -5.59
CA PHE A 135 15.17 5.51 -4.52
C PHE A 135 14.55 6.79 -3.95
N LEU A 136 14.14 7.75 -4.78
CA LEU A 136 13.47 8.96 -4.32
C LEU A 136 12.12 8.68 -3.65
N ALA A 137 11.33 7.77 -4.21
CA ALA A 137 10.01 7.41 -3.69
C ALA A 137 10.08 6.71 -2.33
N SER A 138 11.14 5.92 -2.11
CA SER A 138 11.33 5.17 -0.87
C SER A 138 12.03 5.96 0.22
N THR A 139 12.97 6.85 -0.12
CA THR A 139 13.81 7.54 0.88
C THR A 139 13.30 8.94 1.25
N GLY A 140 12.48 9.55 0.39
CA GLY A 140 12.09 10.95 0.52
C GLY A 140 13.26 11.94 0.48
N VAL A 141 14.44 11.52 0.02
CA VAL A 141 15.66 12.35 0.01
C VAL A 141 15.49 13.57 -0.89
N ARG A 142 16.24 14.65 -0.59
CA ARG A 142 16.38 15.78 -1.52
C ARG A 142 17.12 15.31 -2.77
N VAL A 143 16.56 15.56 -3.96
CA VAL A 143 17.19 15.17 -5.25
C VAL A 143 18.62 15.72 -5.39
N GLY A 144 18.90 16.91 -4.83
CA GLY A 144 20.24 17.49 -4.86
C GLY A 144 21.29 16.78 -3.98
N ALA A 145 20.87 15.87 -3.08
CA ALA A 145 21.78 15.08 -2.25
C ALA A 145 22.31 13.84 -2.99
N THR A 146 21.53 13.30 -3.93
CA THR A 146 21.85 12.03 -4.61
C THR A 146 23.21 11.99 -5.34
N PRO A 147 23.74 13.10 -5.89
CA PRO A 147 25.08 13.12 -6.48
C PRO A 147 26.23 12.72 -5.55
N LYS A 148 26.08 12.95 -4.24
CA LYS A 148 27.15 12.75 -3.25
C LYS A 148 27.06 11.41 -2.53
N ILE A 149 25.97 10.68 -2.73
CA ILE A 149 25.78 9.35 -2.13
C ILE A 149 26.70 8.38 -2.85
N LYS A 150 27.39 7.55 -2.09
CA LYS A 150 28.28 6.49 -2.56
C LYS A 150 27.66 5.10 -2.38
N ILE A 151 28.30 4.07 -2.94
CA ILE A 151 27.83 2.69 -2.77
C ILE A 151 27.96 2.25 -1.30
N GLU A 152 29.04 2.62 -0.62
CA GLU A 152 29.28 2.37 0.82
C GLU A 152 28.26 3.03 1.76
N ASP A 153 27.47 3.97 1.26
CA ASP A 153 26.38 4.59 2.02
C ASP A 153 25.16 3.70 2.16
N ILE A 154 25.09 2.61 1.41
CA ILE A 154 24.00 1.65 1.42
C ILE A 154 24.38 0.46 2.29
N LYS A 155 23.71 0.31 3.43
CA LYS A 155 23.84 -0.85 4.32
C LYS A 155 22.61 -1.73 4.19
N GLU A 156 22.78 -2.94 3.70
CA GLU A 156 21.71 -3.94 3.61
C GLU A 156 21.21 -4.32 5.00
N ILE A 157 19.88 -4.33 5.17
CA ILE A 157 19.20 -4.77 6.39
C ILE A 157 17.98 -5.57 5.96
N GLU A 158 18.00 -6.86 6.29
CA GLU A 158 16.97 -7.83 5.89
C GLU A 158 16.78 -7.84 4.36
N ASP A 159 15.60 -7.48 3.87
CA ASP A 159 15.23 -7.43 2.46
C ASP A 159 15.35 -6.02 1.85
N GLY A 160 15.62 -5.01 2.66
CA GLY A 160 15.81 -3.62 2.27
C GLY A 160 17.20 -3.09 2.63
N ALA A 161 17.29 -1.78 2.86
CA ALA A 161 18.55 -1.15 3.24
C ALA A 161 18.35 0.16 4.01
N VAL A 162 19.35 0.54 4.79
CA VAL A 162 19.52 1.89 5.34
C VAL A 162 20.56 2.64 4.53
N VAL A 163 20.29 3.91 4.28
CA VAL A 163 21.11 4.80 3.46
C VAL A 163 21.57 5.99 4.28
N THR A 164 22.87 6.22 4.33
CA THR A 164 23.46 7.41 4.94
C THR A 164 23.50 8.56 3.92
N ILE A 165 22.98 9.72 4.30
CA ILE A 165 22.92 10.91 3.46
C ILE A 165 23.81 12.00 4.05
N TYR A 166 24.61 12.64 3.19
CA TYR A 166 25.59 13.67 3.58
C TYR A 166 26.57 13.17 4.65
N ARG A 167 27.11 11.96 4.45
CA ARG A 167 28.13 11.36 5.31
C ARG A 167 29.26 12.36 5.64
N ASP A 168 29.72 12.33 6.88
CA ASP A 168 30.84 13.14 7.39
C ASP A 168 30.56 14.65 7.36
N THR A 169 29.28 15.04 7.38
CA THR A 169 28.88 16.45 7.49
C THR A 169 27.98 16.69 8.69
N THR A 170 27.84 17.95 9.08
CA THR A 170 26.90 18.38 10.12
C THR A 170 25.45 18.05 9.76
N GLU A 171 25.13 17.93 8.47
CA GLU A 171 23.79 17.61 7.95
C GLU A 171 23.54 16.11 7.80
N GLU A 172 24.46 15.23 8.23
CA GLU A 172 24.31 13.78 8.08
C GLU A 172 23.00 13.24 8.70
N TYR A 173 22.33 12.33 7.98
CA TYR A 173 21.17 11.58 8.48
C TYR A 173 21.06 10.23 7.78
N ARG A 174 20.20 9.35 8.29
CA ARG A 174 19.93 8.05 7.69
C ARG A 174 18.46 7.93 7.29
N THR A 175 18.20 7.25 6.19
CA THR A 175 16.86 6.94 5.66
C THR A 175 16.84 5.51 5.14
N CYS A 176 15.68 5.01 4.68
CA CYS A 176 15.51 3.58 4.37
C CYS A 176 15.02 3.34 2.95
N LEU A 177 15.39 2.18 2.40
CA LEU A 177 14.89 1.63 1.15
C LEU A 177 13.90 0.50 1.44
N THR A 178 12.75 0.53 0.77
CA THR A 178 11.85 -0.62 0.69
C THR A 178 12.54 -1.77 -0.06
N PRO A 179 12.07 -3.01 0.12
CA PRO A 179 12.64 -4.16 -0.59
C PRO A 179 12.54 -4.04 -2.10
N GLU A 180 11.43 -3.48 -2.60
CA GLU A 180 11.21 -3.16 -4.00
C GLU A 180 12.26 -2.16 -4.52
N ALA A 181 12.50 -1.08 -3.78
CA ALA A 181 13.48 -0.05 -4.16
C ALA A 181 14.92 -0.57 -4.08
N TYR A 182 15.24 -1.35 -3.05
CA TYR A 182 16.56 -1.98 -2.91
C TYR A 182 16.83 -2.99 -4.02
N THR A 183 15.84 -3.81 -4.39
CA THR A 183 15.94 -4.74 -5.52
C THR A 183 16.18 -4.01 -6.85
N ALA A 184 15.45 -2.92 -7.10
CA ALA A 184 15.67 -2.10 -8.29
C ALA A 184 17.07 -1.46 -8.32
N LEU A 185 17.57 -1.06 -7.15
CA LEU A 185 18.92 -0.53 -6.99
C LEU A 185 19.98 -1.59 -7.30
N LYS A 186 19.85 -2.81 -6.75
CA LYS A 186 20.76 -3.93 -7.02
C LYS A 186 20.86 -4.24 -8.52
N ARG A 187 19.72 -4.36 -9.21
CA ARG A 187 19.65 -4.56 -10.67
C ARG A 187 20.35 -3.45 -11.46
N PHE A 188 20.28 -2.21 -10.97
CA PHE A 188 21.02 -1.11 -11.58
C PHE A 188 22.52 -1.21 -11.32
N LEU A 189 22.96 -1.61 -10.12
CA LEU A 189 24.38 -1.77 -9.82
C LEU A 189 25.02 -2.92 -10.62
N GLU A 190 24.26 -3.98 -10.94
CA GLU A 190 24.69 -5.10 -11.78
C GLU A 190 25.11 -4.72 -13.21
N GLN A 191 24.63 -3.58 -13.74
CA GLN A 191 25.04 -3.07 -15.06
C GLN A 191 26.18 -2.04 -14.98
N ARG A 192 26.65 -1.69 -13.78
CA ARG A 192 27.73 -0.70 -13.63
C ARG A 192 29.10 -1.30 -13.89
N ILE A 193 29.99 -0.48 -14.42
CA ILE A 193 31.40 -0.83 -14.63
C ILE A 193 32.14 -0.70 -13.29
N GLU A 194 32.09 0.48 -12.68
CA GLU A 194 32.66 0.74 -11.36
C GLU A 194 31.65 0.45 -10.25
N ARG A 195 32.05 -0.40 -9.30
CA ARG A 195 31.23 -0.84 -8.15
C ARG A 195 31.99 -0.77 -6.83
N GLU A 196 33.12 -0.07 -6.81
CA GLU A 196 33.91 0.09 -5.59
C GLU A 196 33.07 0.82 -4.53
N PRO A 197 33.25 0.50 -3.23
CA PRO A 197 32.45 1.10 -2.16
C PRO A 197 32.46 2.64 -2.17
N ASP A 198 33.61 3.25 -2.48
CA ASP A 198 33.81 4.70 -2.50
C ASP A 198 33.19 5.41 -3.73
N SER A 199 32.76 4.64 -4.74
CA SER A 199 32.20 5.14 -5.98
C SER A 199 30.83 5.77 -5.75
N VAL A 200 30.53 6.87 -6.44
CA VAL A 200 29.20 7.52 -6.38
C VAL A 200 28.11 6.53 -6.75
N LEU A 201 26.97 6.54 -6.06
CA LEU A 201 25.87 5.60 -6.25
C LEU A 201 25.23 5.73 -7.63
N PHE A 202 24.92 6.95 -8.06
CA PHE A 202 24.28 7.23 -9.33
C PHE A 202 25.18 8.04 -10.27
N THR A 203 25.28 7.59 -11.52
CA THR A 203 26.12 8.20 -12.57
C THR A 203 25.28 8.73 -13.73
N ARG A 204 25.95 9.43 -14.65
CA ARG A 204 25.43 9.71 -15.99
C ARG A 204 25.26 8.41 -16.79
N LYS A 205 24.69 8.52 -18.00
CA LYS A 205 24.37 7.36 -18.85
C LYS A 205 25.61 6.55 -19.27
N ASN A 206 26.79 7.16 -19.18
CA ASN A 206 28.08 6.52 -19.47
C ASN A 206 28.62 5.64 -18.34
N ASN A 207 27.90 5.47 -17.22
CA ASN A 207 28.30 4.65 -16.06
C ASN A 207 29.59 5.06 -15.34
N LEU A 208 30.19 6.20 -15.70
CA LEU A 208 31.47 6.66 -15.15
C LEU A 208 31.35 8.02 -14.47
N THR A 209 30.70 8.98 -15.13
CA THR A 209 30.70 10.36 -14.62
C THR A 209 29.65 10.53 -13.53
N PRO A 210 29.99 11.14 -12.37
CA PRO A 210 29.01 11.50 -11.36
C PRO A 210 27.88 12.39 -11.89
N LEU A 211 26.71 12.28 -11.28
CA LEU A 211 25.66 13.26 -11.49
C LEU A 211 26.08 14.62 -10.90
N THR A 212 25.68 15.70 -11.55
CA THR A 212 25.55 17.02 -10.89
C THR A 212 24.13 17.17 -10.34
N SER A 213 23.92 18.09 -9.40
CA SER A 213 22.58 18.41 -8.88
C SER A 213 21.59 18.75 -10.00
N THR A 214 22.01 19.48 -11.04
CA THR A 214 21.18 19.76 -12.21
C THR A 214 20.85 18.49 -12.98
N SER A 215 21.84 17.62 -13.26
CA SER A 215 21.58 16.39 -14.01
C SER A 215 20.70 15.38 -13.25
N ALA A 216 20.78 15.36 -11.92
CA ALA A 216 19.90 14.56 -11.07
C ALA A 216 18.44 15.04 -11.18
N GLN A 217 18.23 16.36 -11.16
CA GLN A 217 16.91 16.93 -11.41
C GLN A 217 16.43 16.66 -12.84
N ASP A 218 17.32 16.67 -13.82
CA ASP A 218 16.99 16.40 -15.22
C ASP A 218 16.52 14.96 -15.46
N ILE A 219 17.01 13.98 -14.70
CA ILE A 219 16.47 12.61 -14.74
C ILE A 219 14.97 12.64 -14.45
N VAL A 220 14.58 13.24 -13.32
CA VAL A 220 13.17 13.34 -12.91
C VAL A 220 12.37 14.16 -13.93
N ARG A 221 12.89 15.30 -14.37
CA ARG A 221 12.25 16.17 -15.37
C ARG A 221 11.92 15.42 -16.66
N ASN A 222 12.89 14.67 -17.18
CA ASN A 222 12.76 13.96 -18.44
C ASN A 222 11.80 12.78 -18.32
N VAL A 223 11.90 11.97 -17.25
CA VAL A 223 10.98 10.86 -17.01
C VAL A 223 9.55 11.38 -16.83
N ARG A 224 9.36 12.46 -16.06
CA ARG A 224 8.05 13.10 -15.87
C ARG A 224 7.46 13.62 -17.19
N ARG A 225 8.29 14.19 -18.08
CA ARG A 225 7.86 14.63 -19.42
C ARG A 225 7.42 13.43 -20.27
N GLN A 226 8.17 12.32 -20.21
CA GLN A 226 7.83 11.09 -20.93
C GLN A 226 6.53 10.47 -20.41
N ALA A 227 6.31 10.49 -19.10
CA ALA A 227 5.09 10.03 -18.44
C ALA A 227 3.87 10.94 -18.72
N LYS A 228 4.05 12.10 -19.37
CA LYS A 228 3.01 13.12 -19.56
C LYS A 228 2.37 13.62 -18.25
N LEU A 229 3.02 13.39 -17.11
CA LEU A 229 2.69 13.94 -15.79
C LEU A 229 2.97 15.46 -15.67
N SER A 230 3.30 16.11 -16.80
CA SER A 230 3.35 17.56 -16.94
C SER A 230 1.93 18.14 -17.06
N ILE A 231 1.08 17.91 -16.06
CA ILE A 231 -0.15 18.67 -15.86
C ILE A 231 0.32 19.87 -15.02
N ASP A 232 0.66 21.00 -15.64
CA ASP A 232 -0.31 22.06 -15.94
C ASP A 232 0.12 22.98 -17.12
N ASN A 233 0.75 22.50 -18.21
CA ASN A 233 1.10 23.36 -19.38
C ASN A 233 1.76 24.73 -19.02
N GLY A 234 2.59 24.77 -17.97
CA GLY A 234 3.21 26.01 -17.49
C GLY A 234 2.37 26.89 -16.55
N ARG A 235 1.11 26.57 -16.28
CA ARG A 235 0.29 27.24 -15.27
C ARG A 235 0.56 26.67 -13.88
N LYS A 236 1.23 27.44 -13.03
CA LYS A 236 1.39 27.10 -11.62
C LYS A 236 0.02 27.01 -10.93
N SER A 237 -0.52 25.80 -10.73
CA SER A 237 -1.78 25.60 -10.00
C SER A 237 -1.53 25.11 -8.57
N ARG A 238 -2.50 25.33 -7.67
CA ARG A 238 -2.44 24.77 -6.31
C ARG A 238 -2.51 23.24 -6.30
N ARG A 239 -3.18 22.65 -7.30
CA ARG A 239 -3.33 21.21 -7.50
C ARG A 239 -2.15 20.59 -8.27
N GLY A 240 -1.20 21.41 -8.70
CA GLY A 240 -0.01 20.92 -9.39
C GLY A 240 0.86 20.07 -8.46
N LYS A 241 1.73 19.28 -9.10
CA LYS A 241 2.77 18.49 -8.43
C LYS A 241 4.13 19.10 -8.78
N SER A 242 4.91 19.42 -7.75
CA SER A 242 6.28 19.88 -7.95
C SER A 242 7.12 18.76 -8.60
N GLN A 243 8.25 19.08 -9.22
CA GLN A 243 9.06 18.05 -9.86
C GLN A 243 9.73 17.13 -8.83
N ASN A 244 10.38 17.71 -7.82
CA ASN A 244 11.27 16.96 -6.92
C ASN A 244 10.69 16.83 -5.50
N HIS A 245 10.10 17.90 -4.95
CA HIS A 245 9.58 17.89 -3.57
C HIS A 245 8.36 16.98 -3.39
N THR A 246 7.73 16.57 -4.48
CA THR A 246 6.53 15.74 -4.48
C THR A 246 6.80 14.31 -3.99
N PHE A 247 7.96 13.73 -4.30
CA PHE A 247 8.40 12.45 -3.74
C PHE A 247 8.52 12.51 -2.22
N ARG A 248 9.18 13.56 -1.74
CA ARG A 248 9.41 13.78 -0.31
C ARG A 248 8.10 14.00 0.46
N LYS A 249 7.16 14.73 -0.13
CA LYS A 249 5.81 14.89 0.45
C LYS A 249 5.04 13.57 0.49
N ARG A 250 5.10 12.76 -0.57
CA ARG A 250 4.51 11.41 -0.57
C ARG A 250 5.10 10.63 0.59
N PHE A 251 6.43 10.55 0.68
CA PHE A 251 7.12 9.86 1.76
C PHE A 251 6.66 10.33 3.15
N GLU A 252 6.67 11.64 3.42
CA GLU A 252 6.21 12.20 4.70
C GLU A 252 4.78 11.79 5.06
N ILE A 253 3.85 11.99 4.13
CA ILE A 253 2.43 11.72 4.34
C ILE A 253 2.19 10.23 4.51
N THR A 254 2.85 9.38 3.70
CA THR A 254 2.74 7.93 3.80
C THR A 254 3.23 7.44 5.16
N LEU A 255 4.42 7.89 5.60
CA LEU A 255 4.93 7.51 6.92
C LEU A 255 4.01 7.99 8.05
N ALA A 256 3.52 9.23 7.98
CA ALA A 256 2.60 9.77 8.97
C ALA A 256 1.28 8.97 9.01
N SER A 257 0.76 8.57 7.85
CA SER A 257 -0.46 7.75 7.76
C SER A 257 -0.31 6.32 8.30
N CYS A 258 0.92 5.86 8.51
CA CYS A 258 1.23 4.57 9.13
C CYS A 258 1.57 4.72 10.63
N ASP A 259 1.22 5.86 11.24
CA ASP A 259 1.43 6.18 12.65
C ASP A 259 2.91 6.09 13.08
N LEU A 260 3.83 6.50 12.20
CA LEU A 260 5.22 6.74 12.59
C LEU A 260 5.33 8.06 13.35
N GLN A 261 6.13 8.05 14.40
CA GLN A 261 6.38 9.25 15.19
C GLN A 261 7.08 10.32 14.33
N GLN A 262 6.59 11.56 14.39
CA GLN A 262 7.10 12.69 13.60
C GLN A 262 8.62 12.86 13.72
N ARG A 263 9.20 12.63 14.90
CA ARG A 263 10.67 12.74 15.09
C ARG A 263 11.46 11.77 14.21
N PHE A 264 10.97 10.54 14.01
CA PHE A 264 11.61 9.58 13.10
C PHE A 264 11.44 9.99 11.64
N ILE A 265 10.27 10.53 11.27
CA ILE A 265 10.01 11.06 9.92
C ILE A 265 10.94 12.23 9.62
N ASP A 266 11.03 13.18 10.55
CA ASP A 266 11.91 14.35 10.48
C ASP A 266 13.38 13.91 10.37
N TYR A 267 13.80 12.93 11.17
CA TYR A 267 15.15 12.36 11.09
C TYR A 267 15.43 11.70 9.74
N MET A 268 14.54 10.83 9.25
CA MET A 268 14.68 10.17 7.94
C MET A 268 14.68 11.14 6.76
N GLN A 269 14.19 12.35 6.99
CA GLN A 269 14.23 13.43 6.03
C GLN A 269 15.45 14.36 6.21
N GLY A 270 16.15 14.33 7.34
CA GLY A 270 17.14 15.35 7.69
C GLY A 270 16.49 16.71 7.90
N HIS A 271 15.35 16.73 8.58
CA HIS A 271 14.70 17.92 9.13
C HIS A 271 15.06 18.00 10.62
N PHE A 272 15.99 18.90 10.94
CA PHE A 272 16.45 19.07 12.31
C PHE A 272 16.00 20.41 12.87
N SER A 273 15.54 20.40 14.12
CA SER A 273 15.16 21.58 14.88
C SER A 273 15.99 21.61 16.18
N GLY A 274 16.81 22.64 16.33
CA GLY A 274 17.79 22.71 17.41
C GLY A 274 18.69 21.47 17.44
N ASN A 275 18.75 20.80 18.59
CA ASN A 275 19.57 19.60 18.80
C ASN A 275 18.83 18.28 18.52
N SER A 276 17.71 18.29 17.78
CA SER A 276 16.89 17.09 17.55
C SER A 276 17.66 15.92 16.92
N LYS A 277 18.70 16.21 16.12
CA LYS A 277 19.60 15.21 15.53
C LYS A 277 20.29 14.33 16.59
N ALA A 278 20.75 14.92 17.69
CA ALA A 278 21.59 14.25 18.69
C ALA A 278 20.88 13.04 19.34
N TYR A 279 19.55 13.09 19.46
CA TYR A 279 18.76 11.98 20.00
C TYR A 279 18.82 10.70 19.14
N PHE A 280 19.20 10.83 17.87
CA PHE A 280 19.31 9.70 16.94
C PHE A 280 20.72 9.14 16.81
N ASN A 281 21.72 9.73 17.47
CA ASN A 281 23.11 9.23 17.42
C ASN A 281 23.23 7.82 18.02
N GLY A 282 22.41 7.48 19.02
CA GLY A 282 22.38 6.15 19.64
C GLY A 282 21.40 5.17 18.99
N VAL A 283 20.64 5.59 17.98
CA VAL A 283 19.67 4.72 17.30
C VAL A 283 20.42 3.86 16.27
N SER A 284 20.36 2.54 16.41
CA SER A 284 20.97 1.62 15.44
C SER A 284 20.21 1.62 14.10
N ASP A 285 20.86 1.17 13.03
CA ASP A 285 20.22 1.08 11.72
C ASP A 285 19.06 0.08 11.74
N GLU A 286 19.19 -1.00 12.51
CA GLU A 286 18.17 -2.04 12.68
C GLU A 286 16.94 -1.49 13.39
N HIS A 287 17.12 -0.64 14.40
CA HIS A 287 16.00 0.04 15.06
C HIS A 287 15.32 1.06 14.14
N LEU A 288 16.11 1.83 13.38
CA LEU A 288 15.56 2.77 12.38
C LEU A 288 14.75 2.03 11.30
N TYR A 289 15.30 0.94 10.77
CA TYR A 289 14.63 0.09 9.78
C TYR A 289 13.37 -0.53 10.37
N ALA A 290 13.39 -1.03 11.61
CA ALA A 290 12.21 -1.57 12.28
C ALA A 290 11.05 -0.56 12.38
N GLN A 291 11.34 0.72 12.66
CA GLN A 291 10.31 1.77 12.60
C GLN A 291 9.79 1.99 11.17
N PHE A 292 10.70 2.02 10.19
CA PHE A 292 10.36 2.20 8.78
C PHE A 292 9.50 1.05 8.20
N LYS A 293 9.69 -0.19 8.67
CA LYS A 293 8.96 -1.37 8.17
C LYS A 293 7.45 -1.20 8.17
N ARG A 294 6.90 -0.49 9.15
CA ARG A 294 5.47 -0.21 9.27
C ARG A 294 4.91 0.54 8.05
N ALA A 295 5.74 1.34 7.39
CA ALA A 295 5.37 2.11 6.20
C ALA A 295 5.68 1.36 4.88
N ILE A 296 6.45 0.27 4.89
CA ILE A 296 6.82 -0.47 3.67
C ILE A 296 5.58 -0.88 2.86
N PRO A 297 4.52 -1.50 3.44
CA PRO A 297 3.34 -1.89 2.65
C PRO A 297 2.62 -0.73 1.96
N ALA A 298 2.69 0.48 2.54
CA ALA A 298 2.08 1.68 1.98
C ALA A 298 2.99 2.38 0.95
N LEU A 299 4.31 2.22 1.07
CA LEU A 299 5.28 2.78 0.13
C LEU A 299 5.48 1.91 -1.12
N THR A 300 5.37 0.58 -0.99
CA THR A 300 5.51 -0.39 -2.08
C THR A 300 4.42 -0.19 -3.13
N LEU A 301 4.81 -0.17 -4.40
CA LEU A 301 3.89 0.07 -5.53
C LEU A 301 3.20 -1.20 -5.98
N ASP A 302 3.93 -2.32 -5.94
CA ASP A 302 3.36 -3.64 -6.15
C ASP A 302 2.50 -4.04 -4.95
N LYS A 303 1.19 -3.81 -5.09
CA LYS A 303 0.19 -4.19 -4.09
C LYS A 303 -0.39 -5.58 -4.35
N SER A 304 0.15 -6.36 -5.30
CA SER A 304 -0.40 -7.67 -5.66
C SER A 304 -0.57 -8.56 -4.45
N ALA A 305 0.46 -8.68 -3.61
CA ALA A 305 0.42 -9.47 -2.38
C ALA A 305 -0.58 -8.93 -1.35
N LYS A 306 -0.73 -7.61 -1.25
CA LYS A 306 -1.72 -6.99 -0.34
C LYS A 306 -3.15 -7.22 -0.83
N ILE A 307 -3.40 -7.02 -2.12
CA ILE A 307 -4.69 -7.27 -2.76
C ILE A 307 -5.05 -8.75 -2.65
N GLU A 308 -4.09 -9.65 -2.82
CA GLU A 308 -4.30 -11.09 -2.66
C GLU A 308 -4.63 -11.45 -1.21
N ALA A 309 -3.94 -10.87 -0.22
CA ALA A 309 -4.27 -11.07 1.18
C ALA A 309 -5.67 -10.53 1.54
N GLU A 310 -6.02 -9.32 1.07
CA GLU A 310 -7.35 -8.73 1.28
C GLU A 310 -8.45 -9.57 0.61
N LYS A 311 -8.22 -10.04 -0.62
CA LYS A 311 -9.15 -10.94 -1.31
C LYS A 311 -9.28 -12.28 -0.61
N ASN A 312 -8.19 -12.86 -0.12
CA ASN A 312 -8.23 -14.13 0.59
C ASN A 312 -9.01 -14.03 1.90
N GLU A 313 -8.88 -12.91 2.62
CA GLU A 313 -9.68 -12.64 3.82
C GLU A 313 -11.15 -12.42 3.48
N GLU A 314 -11.46 -11.66 2.42
CA GLU A 314 -12.82 -11.46 1.94
C GLU A 314 -13.48 -12.79 1.52
N ILE A 315 -12.74 -13.63 0.78
CA ILE A 315 -13.17 -14.98 0.40
C ILE A 315 -13.43 -15.84 1.65
N ARG A 316 -12.58 -15.74 2.67
CA ARG A 316 -12.76 -16.48 3.92
C ARG A 316 -14.04 -16.07 4.64
N VAL A 317 -14.28 -14.77 4.78
CA VAL A 317 -15.51 -14.23 5.41
C VAL A 317 -16.75 -14.64 4.63
N ILE A 318 -16.72 -14.58 3.30
CA ILE A 318 -17.82 -15.02 2.43
C ILE A 318 -18.07 -16.52 2.60
N ASN A 319 -17.02 -17.35 2.63
CA ASN A 319 -17.15 -18.79 2.81
C ASN A 319 -17.71 -19.17 4.19
N GLU A 320 -17.27 -18.50 5.25
CA GLU A 320 -17.80 -18.72 6.60
C GLU A 320 -19.27 -18.32 6.69
N THR A 321 -19.65 -17.16 6.14
CA THR A 321 -21.05 -16.70 6.06
C THR A 321 -21.92 -17.66 5.27
N ASN A 322 -21.51 -17.99 4.03
CA ASN A 322 -22.26 -18.89 3.15
C ASN A 322 -22.42 -20.29 3.77
N LYS A 323 -21.38 -20.81 4.44
CA LYS A 323 -21.46 -22.12 5.11
C LYS A 323 -22.49 -22.10 6.24
N SER A 324 -22.56 -21.01 7.01
CA SER A 324 -23.57 -20.83 8.05
C SER A 324 -24.98 -20.77 7.45
N GLU A 325 -25.20 -19.93 6.45
CA GLU A 325 -26.51 -19.79 5.79
C GLU A 325 -26.97 -21.09 5.11
N LEU A 326 -26.04 -21.83 4.49
CA LEU A 326 -26.37 -23.12 3.85
C LEU A 326 -26.74 -24.17 4.89
N LYS A 327 -26.07 -24.16 6.05
CA LYS A 327 -26.39 -25.07 7.16
C LYS A 327 -27.77 -24.78 7.72
N GLU A 328 -28.10 -23.51 7.98
CA GLU A 328 -29.43 -23.11 8.45
C GLU A 328 -30.54 -23.50 7.45
N LYS A 329 -30.31 -23.29 6.15
CA LYS A 329 -31.26 -23.72 5.11
C LYS A 329 -31.42 -25.23 5.03
N LEU A 330 -30.33 -25.98 5.21
CA LEU A 330 -30.37 -27.45 5.20
C LEU A 330 -31.14 -27.98 6.41
N GLU A 331 -30.87 -27.44 7.60
CA GLU A 331 -31.60 -27.78 8.83
C GLU A 331 -33.10 -27.46 8.70
N ALA A 332 -33.45 -26.30 8.15
CA ALA A 332 -34.85 -25.94 7.87
C ALA A 332 -35.52 -26.86 6.83
N GLN A 333 -34.78 -27.30 5.81
CA GLN A 333 -35.28 -28.27 4.83
C GLN A 333 -35.46 -29.66 5.45
N ASP A 334 -34.52 -30.11 6.28
CA ASP A 334 -34.62 -31.39 6.98
C ASP A 334 -35.83 -31.39 7.92
N GLU A 335 -36.07 -30.31 8.67
CA GLU A 335 -37.28 -30.15 9.50
C GLU A 335 -38.56 -30.20 8.66
N MET A 336 -38.59 -29.51 7.51
CA MET A 336 -39.74 -29.54 6.61
C MET A 336 -40.01 -30.94 6.06
N ILE A 337 -38.95 -31.67 5.66
CA ILE A 337 -39.05 -33.05 5.18
C ILE A 337 -39.58 -33.97 6.29
N GLN A 338 -39.07 -33.85 7.52
CA GLN A 338 -39.54 -34.64 8.66
C GLN A 338 -41.02 -34.39 8.94
N ASN A 339 -41.47 -33.13 8.92
CA ASN A 339 -42.87 -32.77 9.11
C ASN A 339 -43.76 -33.35 8.01
N ILE A 340 -43.37 -33.23 6.73
CA ILE A 340 -44.12 -33.82 5.61
C ILE A 340 -44.18 -35.35 5.74
N MET A 341 -43.05 -35.99 6.09
CA MET A 341 -43.01 -37.43 6.29
C MET A 341 -43.96 -37.88 7.41
N LEU A 342 -44.03 -37.13 8.51
CA LEU A 342 -44.92 -37.40 9.63
C LEU A 342 -46.40 -37.22 9.23
N GLU A 343 -46.74 -36.14 8.52
CA GLU A 343 -48.11 -35.88 8.03
C GLU A 343 -48.56 -36.97 7.05
N MET A 344 -47.71 -37.33 6.08
CA MET A 344 -47.97 -38.41 5.13
C MET A 344 -48.15 -39.76 5.82
N ALA A 345 -47.31 -40.08 6.80
CA ALA A 345 -47.40 -41.31 7.57
C ALA A 345 -48.70 -41.37 8.39
N SER A 346 -49.08 -40.26 9.02
CA SER A 346 -50.33 -40.12 9.78
C SER A 346 -51.56 -40.25 8.89
N ALA A 347 -51.57 -39.62 7.70
CA ALA A 347 -52.64 -39.74 6.73
C ALA A 347 -52.81 -41.18 6.22
N LYS A 348 -51.71 -41.87 5.94
CA LYS A 348 -51.72 -43.29 5.57
C LYS A 348 -52.24 -44.16 6.70
N TYR A 349 -51.82 -43.90 7.94
CA TYR A 349 -52.33 -44.62 9.11
C TYR A 349 -53.85 -44.47 9.23
N MET A 350 -54.38 -43.25 9.15
CA MET A 350 -55.83 -42.99 9.17
C MET A 350 -56.55 -43.73 8.04
N ALA A 351 -55.96 -43.78 6.84
CA ALA A 351 -56.53 -44.54 5.72
C ALA A 351 -56.57 -46.06 6.01
N TYR A 352 -55.55 -46.63 6.64
CA TYR A 352 -55.54 -48.02 7.09
C TYR A 352 -56.57 -48.28 8.19
N GLU A 353 -56.68 -47.38 9.17
CA GLU A 353 -57.68 -47.45 10.25
C GLU A 353 -59.10 -47.42 9.69
N MET A 354 -59.40 -46.52 8.76
CA MET A 354 -60.70 -46.45 8.09
C MET A 354 -60.99 -47.71 7.27
N LYS A 355 -60.02 -48.19 6.49
CA LYS A 355 -60.18 -49.34 5.60
C LYS A 355 -60.37 -50.66 6.36
N TYR A 356 -59.70 -50.80 7.51
CA TYR A 356 -59.70 -52.00 8.32
C TYR A 356 -60.33 -51.76 9.70
N SER A 357 -61.36 -50.90 9.78
CA SER A 357 -61.97 -50.44 11.05
C SER A 357 -62.36 -51.55 12.01
N GLU A 358 -62.75 -52.72 11.48
CA GLU A 358 -63.03 -53.93 12.24
C GLU A 358 -61.83 -54.55 12.99
N CYS A 359 -60.62 -54.03 12.75
CA CYS A 359 -59.37 -54.40 13.42
C CYS A 359 -58.92 -53.37 14.47
N PHE A 360 -59.58 -52.21 14.54
CA PHE A 360 -59.18 -51.06 15.40
C PHE A 360 -60.18 -50.80 16.55
N GLY A 361 -60.91 -51.82 17.00
CA GLY A 361 -62.00 -51.69 17.98
C GLY A 361 -61.62 -51.67 19.47
N GLY A 362 -60.33 -51.50 19.82
CA GLY A 362 -59.82 -51.52 21.20
C GLY A 362 -58.62 -50.57 21.40
N ALA A 363 -57.98 -50.61 22.58
CA ALA A 363 -56.85 -49.73 22.89
C ALA A 363 -55.62 -49.95 21.98
N ASP A 364 -55.47 -51.16 21.43
CA ASP A 364 -54.44 -51.54 20.48
C ASP A 364 -55.09 -52.24 19.26
N PRO A 365 -54.57 -52.08 18.03
CA PRO A 365 -55.09 -52.75 16.84
C PRO A 365 -54.83 -54.27 16.85
N ASP A 366 -55.75 -55.06 16.30
CA ASP A 366 -55.58 -56.51 16.14
C ASP A 366 -54.65 -56.83 14.96
N LEU A 367 -53.35 -56.88 15.25
CA LEU A 367 -52.29 -57.14 14.27
C LEU A 367 -52.41 -58.50 13.57
N LYS A 368 -52.97 -59.52 14.23
CA LYS A 368 -53.17 -60.85 13.62
C LYS A 368 -54.30 -60.86 12.60
N LYS A 369 -55.32 -60.02 12.82
CA LYS A 369 -56.42 -59.82 11.87
C LYS A 369 -55.96 -58.95 10.69
N LEU A 370 -55.22 -57.86 10.96
CA LEU A 370 -54.61 -57.02 9.93
C LEU A 370 -53.69 -57.82 9.00
N SER A 371 -52.82 -58.68 9.55
CA SER A 371 -51.90 -59.49 8.75
C SER A 371 -52.60 -60.47 7.79
N LYS A 372 -53.87 -60.81 8.03
CA LYS A 372 -54.68 -61.67 7.15
C LYS A 372 -55.42 -60.89 6.07
N LEU A 373 -55.71 -59.61 6.32
CA LEU A 373 -56.51 -58.74 5.44
C LEU A 373 -55.65 -57.83 4.55
N MET A 374 -54.38 -57.64 4.89
CA MET A 374 -53.44 -56.81 4.16
C MET A 374 -52.59 -57.63 3.18
N SER A 375 -52.29 -57.07 2.00
CA SER A 375 -51.30 -57.64 1.09
C SER A 375 -49.89 -57.47 1.65
N ASN A 376 -48.93 -58.27 1.17
CA ASN A 376 -47.52 -58.12 1.56
C ASN A 376 -46.96 -56.72 1.26
N GLU A 377 -47.45 -56.04 0.22
CA GLU A 377 -47.07 -54.67 -0.11
C GLU A 377 -47.66 -53.67 0.90
N ALA A 378 -48.93 -53.84 1.28
CA ALA A 378 -49.57 -53.02 2.31
C ALA A 378 -48.92 -53.23 3.68
N ILE A 379 -48.51 -54.46 4.03
CA ILE A 379 -47.78 -54.77 5.26
C ILE A 379 -46.42 -54.09 5.29
N ARG A 380 -45.71 -54.05 4.15
CA ARG A 380 -44.42 -53.33 4.04
C ARG A 380 -44.60 -51.82 4.20
N ASP A 381 -45.63 -51.25 3.57
CA ASP A 381 -45.95 -49.82 3.70
C ASP A 381 -46.35 -49.48 5.15
N TRP A 382 -47.18 -50.31 5.80
CA TRP A 382 -47.53 -50.22 7.22
C TRP A 382 -46.29 -50.21 8.12
N ASN A 383 -45.42 -51.22 7.97
CA ASN A 383 -44.19 -51.30 8.77
C ASN A 383 -43.23 -50.12 8.54
N ARG A 384 -43.32 -49.43 7.40
CA ARG A 384 -42.54 -48.22 7.12
C ARG A 384 -43.11 -46.97 7.81
N ILE A 385 -44.43 -46.85 7.93
CA ILE A 385 -45.08 -45.67 8.50
C ILE A 385 -45.21 -45.72 10.03
N ILE A 386 -45.40 -46.90 10.62
CA ILE A 386 -45.65 -47.03 12.06
C ILE A 386 -44.54 -46.45 12.95
N PRO A 387 -43.24 -46.65 12.66
CA PRO A 387 -42.18 -46.03 13.45
C PRO A 387 -42.17 -44.49 13.40
N LEU A 388 -42.77 -43.89 12.37
CA LEU A 388 -42.84 -42.44 12.19
C LEU A 388 -44.02 -41.82 12.94
N VAL A 389 -45.15 -42.54 13.04
CA VAL A 389 -46.40 -42.06 13.70
C VAL A 389 -46.36 -42.32 15.23
N GLN A 390 -45.17 -42.24 15.83
CA GLN A 390 -44.83 -42.77 17.16
C GLN A 390 -45.96 -42.74 18.21
N ARG A 391 -46.32 -43.95 18.68
CA ARG A 391 -46.87 -44.20 20.03
C ARG A 391 -45.92 -45.16 20.75
N GLU A 392 -45.95 -45.18 22.08
CA GLU A 392 -45.03 -45.91 22.98
C GLU A 392 -44.98 -47.46 22.80
N LYS A 393 -45.69 -48.04 21.82
CA LYS A 393 -45.80 -49.49 21.57
C LYS A 393 -45.43 -49.86 20.14
N ASP A 394 -44.71 -50.97 19.96
CA ASP A 394 -44.35 -51.51 18.64
C ASP A 394 -45.55 -52.22 17.99
N TRP A 395 -46.01 -51.69 16.87
CA TRP A 395 -47.13 -52.23 16.07
C TRP A 395 -46.69 -52.75 14.69
N THR A 396 -45.45 -53.23 14.58
CA THR A 396 -44.97 -53.89 13.36
C THR A 396 -45.65 -55.25 13.15
N ILE A 397 -46.03 -55.53 11.90
CA ILE A 397 -46.64 -56.80 11.50
C ILE A 397 -45.55 -57.71 10.89
N PRO A 398 -45.28 -58.89 11.48
CA PRO A 398 -44.31 -59.82 10.91
C PRO A 398 -44.83 -60.34 9.56
N ILE A 399 -44.00 -60.26 8.52
CA ILE A 399 -44.33 -60.81 7.21
C ILE A 399 -44.28 -62.34 7.31
N GLY A 400 -45.39 -63.02 6.97
CA GLY A 400 -45.49 -64.48 7.00
C GLY A 400 -44.33 -65.15 6.25
N SER A 401 -43.62 -66.03 6.95
CA SER A 401 -42.28 -66.56 6.64
C SER A 401 -42.17 -67.54 5.47
N LYS A 402 -43.06 -67.50 4.47
CA LYS A 402 -42.96 -68.41 3.31
C LYS A 402 -43.03 -67.66 1.99
N SER A 403 -41.98 -66.89 1.68
CA SER A 403 -41.34 -66.91 0.34
C SER A 403 -40.30 -65.82 0.12
N GLN A 404 -40.39 -64.64 0.76
CA GLN A 404 -39.56 -63.51 0.31
C GLN A 404 -38.15 -63.40 0.93
N VAL A 405 -37.91 -63.91 2.13
CA VAL A 405 -36.56 -63.84 2.76
C VAL A 405 -35.59 -64.83 2.09
N MET A 406 -36.02 -66.08 1.89
CA MET A 406 -35.22 -67.09 1.15
C MET A 406 -34.96 -66.73 -0.32
N LEU A 407 -35.88 -66.00 -0.99
CA LEU A 407 -35.69 -65.59 -2.39
C LEU A 407 -34.76 -64.38 -2.55
N ARG A 408 -34.72 -63.45 -1.59
CA ARG A 408 -33.84 -62.27 -1.64
C ARG A 408 -32.39 -62.65 -1.34
N ASP A 409 -32.16 -63.39 -0.25
CA ASP A 409 -30.83 -63.89 0.10
C ASP A 409 -30.27 -64.81 -0.99
N SER A 410 -31.11 -65.64 -1.63
CA SER A 410 -30.65 -66.50 -2.73
C SER A 410 -30.30 -65.74 -4.01
N LYS A 411 -30.94 -64.60 -4.29
CA LYS A 411 -30.69 -63.81 -5.49
C LYS A 411 -29.47 -62.90 -5.30
N GLU A 412 -29.37 -62.25 -4.15
CA GLU A 412 -28.23 -61.40 -3.78
C GLU A 412 -26.94 -62.23 -3.61
N LYS A 413 -27.00 -63.42 -2.96
CA LYS A 413 -25.86 -64.36 -2.94
C LYS A 413 -25.41 -64.79 -4.33
N LYS A 414 -26.34 -64.92 -5.28
CA LYS A 414 -26.02 -65.31 -6.66
C LYS A 414 -25.38 -64.16 -7.43
N GLU A 415 -25.91 -62.95 -7.31
CA GLU A 415 -25.37 -61.74 -7.95
C GLU A 415 -23.95 -61.43 -7.46
N ILE A 416 -23.68 -61.57 -6.15
CA ILE A 416 -22.33 -61.39 -5.59
C ILE A 416 -21.37 -62.47 -6.10
N LYS A 417 -21.79 -63.74 -6.20
CA LYS A 417 -20.96 -64.82 -6.77
C LYS A 417 -20.64 -64.61 -8.25
N ASP A 418 -21.61 -64.10 -9.02
CA ASP A 418 -21.41 -63.82 -10.44
C ASP A 418 -20.46 -62.61 -10.63
N LEU A 419 -20.53 -61.60 -9.76
CA LEU A 419 -19.59 -60.47 -9.72
C LEU A 419 -18.16 -60.92 -9.37
N ILE A 420 -17.98 -61.79 -8.37
CA ILE A 420 -16.65 -62.33 -8.00
C ILE A 420 -16.02 -63.02 -9.22
N LYS A 421 -16.75 -63.90 -9.91
CA LYS A 421 -16.25 -64.59 -11.11
C LYS A 421 -15.88 -63.65 -12.26
N GLU A 422 -16.61 -62.56 -12.42
CA GLU A 422 -16.30 -61.55 -13.44
C GLU A 422 -15.02 -60.78 -13.09
N PHE A 423 -14.84 -60.42 -11.82
CA PHE A 423 -13.61 -59.77 -11.34
C PHE A 423 -12.38 -60.70 -11.39
N GLU A 424 -12.55 -62.00 -11.11
CA GLU A 424 -11.50 -63.02 -11.28
C GLU A 424 -11.07 -63.15 -12.75
N ARG A 425 -12.02 -63.12 -13.69
CA ARG A 425 -11.72 -63.15 -15.14
C ARG A 425 -11.01 -61.90 -15.64
N GLN A 426 -11.30 -60.75 -15.04
CA GLN A 426 -10.68 -59.47 -15.41
C GLN A 426 -9.30 -59.25 -14.76
N GLY A 427 -8.80 -60.23 -13.98
CA GLY A 427 -7.47 -60.19 -13.38
C GLY A 427 -7.33 -59.17 -12.24
N ASN A 428 -8.44 -58.77 -11.62
CA ASN A 428 -8.44 -57.74 -10.59
C ASN A 428 -8.09 -58.31 -9.21
N THR A 429 -7.25 -57.57 -8.47
CA THR A 429 -6.48 -58.05 -7.33
C THR A 429 -7.25 -58.04 -6.00
N SER A 430 -7.32 -59.23 -5.38
CA SER A 430 -7.43 -59.59 -3.95
C SER A 430 -8.37 -58.77 -3.04
N GLY A 431 -8.22 -57.46 -2.88
CA GLY A 431 -8.92 -56.71 -1.82
C GLY A 431 -10.42 -56.51 -2.05
N VAL A 432 -10.86 -56.35 -3.30
CA VAL A 432 -12.31 -56.22 -3.62
C VAL A 432 -13.00 -57.59 -3.57
N ILE A 433 -12.31 -58.64 -4.02
CA ILE A 433 -12.82 -60.01 -3.94
C ILE A 433 -12.98 -60.42 -2.47
N GLU A 434 -11.98 -60.14 -1.63
CA GLU A 434 -12.01 -60.46 -0.19
C GLU A 434 -13.15 -59.73 0.54
N GLN A 435 -13.47 -58.49 0.15
CA GLN A 435 -14.64 -57.77 0.67
C GLN A 435 -15.96 -58.40 0.22
N LEU A 436 -16.07 -58.80 -1.04
CA LEU A 436 -17.27 -59.45 -1.57
C LEU A 436 -17.48 -60.85 -0.98
N GLU A 437 -16.41 -61.60 -0.73
CA GLU A 437 -16.44 -62.89 -0.02
C GLU A 437 -16.89 -62.71 1.42
N LYS A 438 -16.36 -61.69 2.11
CA LYS A 438 -16.76 -61.38 3.49
C LYS A 438 -18.22 -60.94 3.58
N MET A 439 -18.72 -60.18 2.61
CA MET A 439 -20.15 -59.87 2.50
C MET A 439 -20.98 -61.15 2.33
N LEU A 440 -20.46 -62.17 1.64
CA LEU A 440 -21.14 -63.44 1.43
C LEU A 440 -21.25 -64.28 2.70
N ASP A 441 -20.26 -64.18 3.59
CA ASP A 441 -20.25 -64.81 4.92
C ASP A 441 -21.17 -64.12 5.93
N GLU A 442 -21.54 -62.85 5.70
CA GLU A 442 -22.45 -62.08 6.54
C GLU A 442 -23.94 -62.33 6.22
N PHE A 443 -24.26 -63.00 5.11
CA PHE A 443 -25.59 -63.50 4.75
C PHE A 443 -25.76 -64.98 5.10
#